data_AF-A0A845GZF5-F1
#
_entry.id   AF-A0A845GZF5-F1
#
_cell.length_a   1.000
_cell.length_b   1.000
_cell.length_c   1.000
_cell.angle_alpha   90.00
_cell.angle_beta   90.00
_cell.angle_gamma   90.00
#
_symmetry.space_group_name_H-M   'P 1'
#
loop_
_entity.id
_entity.type
_entity.pdbx_description
1 polymer ?
#
loop_
_entity_poly.entity_id
_entity_poly.type
_entity_poly.pdbx_seq_one_letter_code
_entity_poly.pdbx_strand_id
1 'polypeptide(L)' 'MTAFIHHEDDQSLDSTAKDPAKDNSLAQARKRRVEALRRVAGIWADRTDIPADSLTYQSELRSEWR' A
#
# COMPACT_ATOMS: atom_id res chain seq x y z
N MET A 1 36.27 1.46 -12.25
CA MET A 1 35.87 2.44 -11.21
C MET A 1 34.42 2.15 -10.85
N THR A 2 34.19 1.16 -9.99
CA THR A 2 32.85 0.68 -9.61
C THR A 2 32.47 1.37 -8.31
N ALA A 3 31.45 2.23 -8.34
CA ALA A 3 30.95 2.89 -7.14
C ALA A 3 30.16 1.86 -6.30
N PHE A 4 30.70 1.50 -5.14
CA PHE A 4 29.97 0.77 -4.11
C PHE A 4 28.98 1.72 -3.45
N ILE A 5 27.69 1.47 -3.66
CA ILE A 5 26.62 2.16 -2.93
C ILE A 5 26.66 1.63 -1.50
N HIS A 6 27.12 2.45 -0.56
CA HIS A 6 26.93 2.22 0.88
C HIS A 6 25.45 2.34 1.19
N HIS A 7 24.77 1.22 1.40
CA HIS A 7 23.47 1.20 2.04
C HIS A 7 23.74 1.15 3.55
N GLU A 8 23.84 2.32 4.17
CA GLU A 8 23.82 2.41 5.63
C GLU A 8 22.40 2.05 6.07
N ASP A 9 22.19 0.77 6.39
CA ASP A 9 21.01 0.27 7.07
C ASP A 9 20.98 0.88 8.47
N ASP A 10 20.42 2.09 8.56
CA ASP A 10 20.11 2.81 9.81
C ASP A 10 18.89 2.17 10.51
N GLN A 11 18.92 0.83 10.63
CA GLN A 11 17.96 0.05 11.41
C GLN A 11 18.36 0.16 12.88
N SER A 12 18.12 1.34 13.46
CA SER A 12 18.10 1.55 14.90
C SER A 12 17.00 0.68 15.51
N LEU A 13 17.38 -0.54 15.87
CA LEU A 13 16.60 -1.46 16.69
C LEU A 13 16.83 -1.09 18.16
N ASP A 14 16.31 0.06 18.61
CA ASP A 14 16.24 0.30 20.05
C ASP A 14 15.01 1.10 20.49
N SER A 15 14.47 0.65 21.63
CA SER A 15 13.40 1.23 22.45
C SER A 15 11.94 1.02 22.01
N THR A 16 11.48 -0.23 22.13
CA THR A 16 10.06 -0.61 22.31
C THR A 16 9.49 -0.18 23.67
N ALA A 17 9.67 1.08 24.06
CA ALA A 17 8.74 1.69 25.00
C ALA A 17 7.48 2.04 24.20
N LYS A 18 6.50 1.13 24.23
CA LYS A 18 5.20 1.29 23.60
C LYS A 18 4.47 2.47 24.24
N ASP A 19 4.72 3.67 23.75
CA ASP A 19 4.09 4.89 24.23
C ASP A 19 2.61 4.83 23.86
N PRO A 20 1.71 4.58 24.83
CA PRO A 20 0.31 4.34 24.54
C PRO A 20 -0.37 5.59 23.95
N ALA A 21 0.17 6.79 24.21
CA ALA A 21 -0.35 8.02 23.64
C ALA A 21 -0.02 8.13 22.14
N LYS A 22 1.20 7.78 21.74
CA LYS A 22 1.61 7.75 20.32
C LYS A 22 0.86 6.65 19.55
N ASP A 23 0.71 5.47 20.15
CA ASP A 23 -0.03 4.36 19.55
C ASP A 23 -1.52 4.69 19.33
N ASN A 24 -2.15 5.36 20.30
CA ASN A 24 -3.54 5.81 20.18
C ASN A 24 -3.70 6.87 19.08
N SER A 25 -2.73 7.78 18.94
CA SER A 25 -2.72 8.77 17.86
C SER A 25 -2.60 8.09 16.48
N LEU A 26 -1.70 7.11 16.37
CA LEU A 26 -1.50 6.33 15.15
C LEU A 26 -2.75 5.50 14.78
N ALA A 27 -3.40 4.88 15.77
CA ALA A 27 -4.64 4.14 15.57
C ALA A 27 -5.77 5.05 15.05
N GLN A 28 -5.90 6.26 15.61
CA GLN A 28 -6.88 7.24 15.12
C GLN A 28 -6.56 7.70 13.69
N ALA A 29 -5.29 7.95 13.37
CA ALA A 29 -4.87 8.31 12.02
C ALA A 29 -5.18 7.19 11.01
N ARG A 30 -4.92 5.93 11.37
CA ARG A 30 -5.28 4.76 10.55
C ARG A 30 -6.80 4.67 10.34
N LYS A 31 -7.60 4.87 11.38
CA LYS A 31 -9.07 4.86 11.29
C LYS A 31 -9.58 5.90 10.30
N ARG A 32 -9.09 7.15 10.39
CA ARG A 32 -9.46 8.24 9.45
C ARG A 32 -9.11 7.89 8.01
N ARG A 33 -7.93 7.30 7.77
CA ARG A 33 -7.50 6.86 6.43
C ARG A 33 -8.40 5.75 5.89
N VAL A 34 -8.70 4.73 6.69
CA VAL A 34 -9.59 3.63 6.29
C VAL A 34 -11.00 4.13 5.99
N GLU A 35 -11.55 5.04 6.78
CA GLU A 35 -12.86 5.64 6.51
C GLU A 35 -12.88 6.45 5.21
N ALA A 36 -11.83 7.23 4.93
CA ALA A 36 -11.69 7.94 3.66
C ALA A 36 -11.59 6.97 2.47
N LEU A 37 -10.78 5.92 2.60
CA LEU A 37 -10.66 4.88 1.57
C LEU A 37 -11.98 4.14 1.34
N ARG A 38 -12.75 3.83 2.40
CA ARG A 38 -14.07 3.19 2.28
C ARG A 38 -15.08 4.06 1.52
N ARG A 39 -15.06 5.38 1.71
CA ARG A 39 -15.94 6.31 0.98
C ARG A 39 -15.62 6.33 -0.52
N VAL A 40 -14.35 6.16 -0.89
CA VAL A 40 -13.89 6.19 -2.29
C VAL A 40 -13.93 4.81 -2.93
N ALA A 41 -13.81 3.73 -2.17
CA ALA A 41 -13.76 2.36 -2.69
C ALA A 41 -14.99 2.00 -3.54
N GLY A 42 -16.19 2.48 -3.15
CA GLY A 42 -17.41 2.25 -3.93
C GLY A 42 -17.41 2.92 -5.31
N ILE A 43 -16.58 3.95 -5.54
CA ILE A 43 -16.48 4.64 -6.83
C ILE A 43 -15.88 3.73 -7.92
N TRP A 44 -15.05 2.76 -7.52
CA TRP A 44 -14.33 1.88 -8.45
C TRP A 44 -14.86 0.44 -8.44
N ALA A 45 -15.77 0.11 -7.52
CA ALA A 45 -16.28 -1.25 -7.36
C ALA A 45 -17.21 -1.69 -8.50
N ASP A 46 -18.01 -0.77 -9.03
CA ASP A 46 -18.99 -1.06 -10.09
C ASP A 46 -18.50 -0.66 -11.50
N ARG A 47 -17.18 -0.43 -11.67
CA ARG A 47 -16.62 -0.13 -12.99
C ARG A 47 -16.69 -1.36 -13.88
N THR A 48 -17.46 -1.25 -14.96
CA THR A 48 -17.62 -2.32 -15.96
C THR A 48 -16.52 -2.33 -17.01
N ASP A 49 -15.68 -1.29 -17.04
CA ASP A 49 -14.62 -1.09 -18.02
C ASP A 49 -13.25 -1.62 -17.58
N ILE A 50 -13.10 -1.99 -16.30
CA ILE A 50 -11.91 -2.69 -15.78
C ILE A 50 -12.35 -4.05 -15.23
N PRO A 51 -11.66 -5.15 -15.59
CA PRO A 51 -11.94 -6.44 -14.99
C PRO A 51 -11.77 -6.39 -13.47
N ALA A 52 -12.76 -6.87 -12.73
CA ALA A 52 -12.70 -7.01 -11.27
C ALA A 52 -11.58 -7.98 -10.83
N ASP A 53 -11.21 -8.90 -11.73
CA ASP A 53 -10.11 -9.82 -11.54
C ASP A 53 -8.84 -9.33 -12.26
N SER A 54 -7.84 -8.97 -11.45
CA SER A 54 -6.52 -8.56 -11.94
C SER A 54 -5.81 -9.63 -12.78
N LEU A 55 -6.09 -10.92 -12.55
CA LEU A 55 -5.46 -12.01 -13.28
C LEU A 55 -6.00 -12.09 -14.72
N THR A 56 -7.31 -11.96 -14.88
CA THR A 56 -7.98 -11.89 -16.17
C THR A 56 -7.46 -10.71 -16.99
N TYR A 57 -7.36 -9.52 -16.39
CA TYR A 57 -6.79 -8.34 -17.06
C TYR A 57 -5.36 -8.56 -17.56
N GLN A 58 -4.49 -9.18 -16.75
CA GLN A 58 -3.13 -9.51 -17.17
C GLN A 58 -3.05 -10.59 -18.26
N SER A 59 -4.06 -11.47 -18.34
CA SER A 59 -4.15 -12.47 -19.40
C SER A 59 -4.53 -11.84 -20.74
N GLU A 60 -5.52 -10.93 -20.73
CA GLU A 60 -5.95 -10.17 -21.92
C GLU A 60 -4.80 -9.34 -22.49
N LEU A 61 -4.11 -8.57 -21.64
CA LEU A 61 -2.94 -7.77 -22.04
C LEU A 61 -1.85 -8.59 -22.71
N ARG A 62 -1.56 -9.79 -22.20
CA ARG A 62 -0.54 -10.68 -22.80
C ARG A 62 -1.01 -11.34 -24.09
N SER A 63 -2.32 -11.49 -24.28
CA SER A 63 -2.89 -12.03 -25.51
C SER A 63 -2.78 -11.05 -26.67
N GLU A 64 -2.80 -9.75 -26.41
CA GLU A 64 -2.63 -8.69 -27.43
C GLU A 64 -1.21 -8.61 -28.00
N TRP A 65 -0.21 -9.16 -27.30
CA TRP A 65 1.21 -9.08 -27.67
C TRP A 65 1.73 -10.33 -28.39
N ARG A 66 0.85 -11.25 -28.79
CA ARG A 66 1.18 -12.50 -29.46
C ARG A 66 0.72 -12.48 -30.91
#